data_AF-A0A528TE74-F1
#
_entry.id   AF-A0A528TE74-F1
#
_cell.length_a   1.000
_cell.length_b   1.000
_cell.length_c   1.000
_cell.angle_alpha   90.00
_cell.angle_beta   90.00
_cell.angle_gamma   90.00
#
_symmetry.space_group_name_H-M   'P 1'
#
loop_
_entity.id
_entity.type
_entity.pdbx_description
1 polymer ?
#
loop_
_entity_poly.entity_id
_entity_poly.type
_entity_poly.pdbx_seq_one_letter_code
_entity_poly.pdbx_strand_id
1 'polypeptide(L)' 'AEEGVVQLFSPEDGSPAIVGVVGALQLDVLKERLNIEYTLPVDFEMSRFSVCRWISADDRADVQRFIEA' A
#
# COMPACT_ATOMS: atom_id res chain seq x y z
N ALA A 1 11.19 -2.25 3.48
CA ALA A 1 10.93 -1.57 2.19
C ALA A 1 12.23 -0.92 1.72
N GLU A 2 13.24 -1.74 1.44
CA GLU A 2 14.63 -1.28 1.20
C GLU A 2 14.92 -1.00 -0.29
N GLU A 3 13.98 -1.37 -1.17
CA GLU A 3 13.88 -0.85 -2.53
C GLU A 3 12.59 -0.03 -2.58
N GLY A 4 12.73 1.31 -2.55
CA GLY A 4 11.65 2.31 -2.36
C GLY A 4 10.67 2.44 -3.51
N VAL A 5 10.11 1.33 -3.95
CA VAL A 5 9.41 1.14 -5.22
C VAL A 5 7.97 0.70 -4.97
N VAL A 6 7.71 0.00 -3.87
CA VAL A 6 6.39 -0.50 -3.48
C VAL A 6 6.07 -0.13 -2.04
N GLN A 7 4.86 0.34 -1.77
CA GLN A 7 4.33 0.52 -0.42
C GLN A 7 3.11 -0.38 -0.18
N LEU A 8 3.01 -0.92 1.03
CA LEU A 8 1.88 -1.73 1.47
C LEU A 8 1.00 -0.89 2.41
N PHE A 9 -0.29 -0.85 2.12
CA PHE A 9 -1.29 -0.19 2.94
C PHE A 9 -2.27 -1.22 3.47
N SER A 10 -2.48 -1.27 4.77
CA SER A 10 -3.49 -2.11 5.41
C SER A 10 -4.65 -1.23 5.84
N PRO A 11 -5.82 -1.32 5.19
CA PRO A 11 -7.02 -0.60 5.63
C PRO A 11 -7.44 -1.01 7.05
N GLU A 12 -7.91 -0.04 7.84
CA GLU A 12 -8.44 -0.32 9.19
C GLU A 12 -9.87 -0.87 9.18
N ASP A 13 -10.57 -0.77 8.04
CA ASP A 13 -11.93 -1.27 7.83
C ASP A 13 -12.01 -2.78 7.54
N GLY A 14 -10.87 -3.47 7.60
CA GLY A 14 -10.76 -4.90 7.30
C GLY A 14 -10.75 -5.24 5.81
N SER A 15 -10.73 -4.24 4.92
CA SER A 15 -10.50 -4.46 3.50
C SER A 15 -9.14 -5.11 3.23
N PRO A 16 -8.98 -5.83 2.10
CA PRO A 16 -7.70 -6.40 1.71
C PRO A 16 -6.57 -5.36 1.63
N ALA A 17 -5.35 -5.82 1.86
CA ALA A 17 -4.17 -4.97 1.77
C ALA A 17 -4.01 -4.42 0.33
N ILE A 18 -3.60 -3.15 0.24
CA ILE A 18 -3.42 -2.42 -1.01
C ILE A 18 -1.94 -2.22 -1.25
N VAL A 19 -1.50 -2.51 -2.47
CA VAL A 19 -0.13 -2.27 -2.92
C VAL A 19 -0.08 -0.98 -3.73
N GLY A 20 0.61 0.03 -3.21
CA GLY A 20 0.85 1.29 -3.89
C GLY A 20 2.19 1.31 -4.62
N VAL A 21 2.14 1.74 -5.87
CA VAL A 21 3.30 1.87 -6.76
C VAL A 21 3.25 3.21 -7.48
N VAL A 22 4.42 3.72 -7.89
CA VAL A 22 4.52 4.91 -8.74
C VAL A 22 4.38 4.53 -10.23
N GLY A 23 4.81 3.33 -10.61
CA GLY A 23 4.69 2.82 -11.98
C GLY A 23 4.28 1.35 -12.02
N ALA A 24 3.50 0.96 -13.03
CA ALA A 24 2.94 -0.39 -13.16
C ALA A 24 4.01 -1.50 -13.18
N LEU A 25 5.17 -1.25 -13.78
CA LEU A 25 6.30 -2.22 -13.85
C LEU A 25 6.71 -2.73 -12.45
N GLN A 26 6.52 -1.91 -11.42
CA GLN A 26 6.87 -2.27 -10.04
C GLN A 26 6.01 -3.43 -9.51
N LEU A 27 4.75 -3.54 -9.96
CA LEU A 27 3.87 -4.68 -9.63
C LEU A 27 4.33 -5.96 -10.32
N ASP A 28 4.74 -5.87 -11.59
CA ASP A 28 5.26 -7.02 -12.34
C ASP A 28 6.55 -7.56 -11.70
N VAL A 29 7.47 -6.66 -11.32
CA VAL A 29 8.70 -7.03 -10.60
C VAL A 29 8.38 -7.68 -9.26
N LEU A 30 7.42 -7.13 -8.50
CA LEU A 30 7.02 -7.71 -7.21
C LEU A 30 6.42 -9.11 -7.36
N LYS A 31 5.54 -9.32 -8.35
CA LYS A 31 4.94 -10.63 -8.63
C LYS A 31 6.00 -11.67 -8.97
N GLU A 32 6.93 -11.32 -9.86
CA GLU A 32 8.00 -12.21 -10.28
C GLU A 32 8.92 -12.58 -9.10
N ARG A 33 9.29 -11.60 -8.28
CA ARG A 33 10.11 -11.84 -7.07
C ARG A 33 9.41 -12.75 -6.07
N LEU A 34 8.13 -12.54 -5.79
CA LEU A 34 7.37 -13.40 -4.88
C LEU A 34 7.27 -14.85 -5.39
N ASN A 35 7.12 -15.02 -6.69
CA ASN A 35 7.13 -16.33 -7.30
C ASN A 35 8.51 -17.00 -7.23
N ILE A 36 9.59 -16.30 -7.56
CA ILE A 36 10.96 -16.84 -7.56
C ILE A 36 11.47 -17.12 -6.14
N GLU A 37 11.32 -16.15 -5.22
CA GLU A 37 11.92 -16.21 -3.89
C GLU A 37 11.08 -17.06 -2.92
N TYR A 38 9.75 -17.06 -3.08
CA TYR A 38 8.84 -17.68 -2.12
C TYR A 38 7.92 -18.74 -2.72
N THR A 39 8.00 -19.01 -4.04
CA THR A 39 7.06 -19.91 -4.75
C THR A 39 5.59 -19.53 -4.47
N LEU A 40 5.34 -18.24 -4.27
CA LEU A 40 4.03 -17.73 -3.90
C LEU A 40 3.37 -17.12 -5.15
N PRO A 41 2.39 -17.80 -5.77
CA PRO A 41 1.63 -17.19 -6.85
C PRO A 41 0.75 -16.08 -6.28
N VAL A 42 0.87 -14.88 -6.85
CA VAL A 42 0.07 -13.71 -6.46
C VAL A 42 -0.53 -13.03 -7.68
N ASP A 43 -1.68 -12.41 -7.49
CA ASP A 43 -2.36 -11.57 -8.47
C ASP A 43 -2.83 -10.27 -7.82
N PHE A 44 -3.00 -9.24 -8.64
CA PHE A 44 -3.41 -7.91 -8.21
C PHE A 44 -4.71 -7.51 -8.91
N GLU A 45 -5.57 -6.84 -8.15
CA GLU A 45 -6.77 -6.18 -8.67
C GLU A 45 -6.57 -4.66 -8.68
N MET A 46 -7.15 -3.99 -9.67
CA MET A 46 -7.08 -2.54 -9.75
C MET A 46 -7.86 -1.90 -8.60
N SER A 47 -7.17 -1.10 -7.79
CA SER A 47 -7.80 -0.34 -6.72
C SER A 47 -8.71 0.76 -7.27
N ARG A 48 -9.78 1.07 -6.55
CA ARG A 48 -10.61 2.27 -6.78
C ARG A 48 -9.88 3.59 -6.46
N PHE A 49 -8.75 3.50 -5.77
CA PHE A 49 -7.97 4.65 -5.34
C PHE A 49 -6.80 4.92 -6.30
N SER A 50 -6.61 6.18 -6.67
CA SER A 50 -5.50 6.62 -7.53
C SER A 50 -4.44 7.44 -6.79
N VAL A 51 -4.72 7.87 -5.55
CA VAL A 51 -3.87 8.77 -4.77
C VAL A 51 -3.88 8.35 -3.30
N CYS A 52 -2.71 8.39 -2.67
CA CYS A 52 -2.55 8.30 -1.23
C CYS A 52 -1.70 9.46 -0.70
N ARG A 53 -1.92 9.85 0.56
CA ARG A 53 -1.17 10.89 1.26
C ARG A 53 -0.94 10.48 2.70
N TRP A 54 0.24 10.80 3.22
CA TRP A 54 0.49 10.75 4.65
C TRP A 54 -0.17 11.95 5.32
N ILE A 55 -0.87 11.71 6.41
CA ILE A 55 -1.45 12.76 7.26
C ILE A 55 -0.55 12.97 8.48
N SER A 56 -0.40 14.23 8.88
CA SER A 56 0.36 14.63 10.05
C SER A 56 -0.17 15.96 10.58
N ALA A 57 -0.11 16.16 11.89
CA ALA A 57 -0.37 17.45 12.52
C ALA A 57 0.62 17.65 13.68
N ASP A 58 0.81 18.91 14.10
CA ASP A 58 1.68 19.25 15.22
C ASP A 58 1.13 18.68 16.54
N ASP A 59 -0.20 18.72 16.72
CA ASP A 59 -0.89 18.06 17.82
C ASP A 59 -1.44 16.70 17.37
N ARG A 60 -1.09 15.64 18.09
CA ARG A 60 -1.61 14.29 17.86
C ARG A 60 -3.13 14.22 18.02
N ALA A 61 -3.72 15.05 18.88
CA ALA A 61 -5.16 15.11 19.07
C ALA A 61 -5.90 15.53 17.78
N ASP A 62 -5.26 16.34 16.92
CA ASP A 62 -5.86 16.77 15.65
C ASP A 62 -5.95 15.62 14.64
N VAL A 63 -4.90 14.80 14.55
CA VAL A 63 -4.93 13.59 13.72
C VAL A 63 -5.98 12.62 14.22
N GLN A 64 -6.07 12.40 15.54
CA GLN A 64 -7.07 11.50 16.12
C GLN A 64 -8.49 11.96 15.80
N ARG A 65 -8.78 13.25 15.98
CA ARG A 65 -10.07 13.84 15.63
C ARG A 65 -10.40 13.70 14.15
N PHE A 66 -9.41 13.82 13.26
CA PHE A 66 -9.61 13.63 11.82
C PHE A 66 -9.93 12.18 11.45
N ILE A 67 -9.33 11.20 12.15
CA ILE A 67 -9.57 9.76 11.90
C ILE A 67 -10.94 9.32 12.43
N GLU A 68 -11.38 9.87 13.57
CA GLU A 68 -12.65 9.50 14.23
C GLU A 68 -13.89 10.21 13.68
N ALA A 69 -13.72 11.32 12.95
CA ALA A 69 -14.82 12.13 12.40
C ALA A 69 -15.48 11.50 11.17
#